data_AF-A0A7Y8H0K6-F1
#
_entry.id   AF-A0A7Y8H0K6-F1
#
_cell.length_a   1.000
_cell.length_b   1.000
_cell.length_c   1.000
_cell.angle_alpha   90.00
_cell.angle_beta   90.00
_cell.angle_gamma   90.00
#
_symmetry.space_group_name_H-M   'P 1'
#
loop_
_entity.id
_entity.type
_entity.pdbx_description
1 polymer ?
#
loop_
_entity_poly.entity_id
_entity_poly.type
_entity_poly.pdbx_seq_one_letter_code
_entity_poly.pdbx_strand_id
1 'polypeptide(L)'
;MASSPRSPLIVMRDTRAWQLQVWVSFGLAVFLCATGLAYLPGQALDRAFMVMGYVFCLSTVFVLSKAVRDTQKASLTGEAETPMWRLVVWGGFAVAMGLTLWGLLRMQIDETYKAYLGVSWLYLVTSAFTLAKTLRDRHEADLAEAHVAGRQQALAERSVAPAQAAA
;
A
#
# COMPACT_ATOMS: atom_id res chain seq x y z
N MET A 1 32.52 -19.33 -29.03
CA MET A 1 32.33 -17.97 -28.49
C MET A 1 30.83 -17.71 -28.41
N ALA A 2 30.19 -18.08 -27.30
CA ALA A 2 28.73 -18.03 -27.16
C ALA A 2 28.30 -16.67 -26.60
N SER A 3 27.71 -15.84 -27.45
CA SER A 3 27.06 -14.58 -27.07
C SER A 3 25.76 -14.89 -26.34
N SER A 4 25.74 -14.72 -25.01
CA SER A 4 24.48 -14.71 -24.25
C SER A 4 23.66 -13.48 -24.66
N PRO A 5 22.39 -13.65 -25.09
CA PRO A 5 21.52 -12.51 -25.36
C PRO A 5 21.23 -11.79 -24.05
N ARG A 6 21.63 -10.51 -23.97
CA ARG A 6 21.25 -9.62 -22.87
C ARG A 6 19.76 -9.36 -22.99
N SER A 7 18.95 -10.06 -22.20
CA SER A 7 17.53 -9.76 -22.05
C SER A 7 17.39 -8.29 -21.66
N PRO A 8 16.71 -7.44 -22.45
CA PRO A 8 16.42 -6.08 -22.01
C PRO A 8 15.52 -6.21 -20.79
N LEU A 9 15.99 -5.73 -19.64
CA LEU A 9 15.13 -5.55 -18.47
C LEU A 9 14.11 -4.48 -18.86
N ILE A 10 12.95 -4.93 -19.34
CA ILE A 10 11.80 -4.07 -19.58
C ILE A 10 11.36 -3.57 -18.21
N VAL A 11 11.79 -2.37 -17.86
CA VAL A 11 11.24 -1.61 -16.72
C VAL A 11 9.83 -1.23 -17.14
N MET A 12 8.87 -2.08 -16.80
CA MET A 12 7.47 -1.87 -17.11
C MET A 12 6.96 -0.76 -16.20
N ARG A 13 6.98 0.46 -16.72
CA ARG A 13 6.45 1.63 -16.03
C ARG A 13 4.94 1.49 -15.96
N ASP A 14 4.39 1.33 -14.76
CA ASP A 14 2.95 1.45 -14.59
C ASP A 14 2.51 2.80 -15.17
N THR A 15 1.57 2.76 -16.12
CA THR A 15 1.16 3.94 -16.86
C THR A 15 0.53 4.94 -15.89
N ARG A 16 0.89 6.23 -15.98
CA ARG A 16 0.34 7.30 -15.11
C ARG A 16 -1.19 7.30 -15.07
N ALA A 17 -1.84 6.85 -16.14
CA ALA A 17 -3.29 6.65 -16.23
C ALA A 17 -3.83 5.61 -15.22
N TRP A 18 -3.14 4.47 -15.03
CA TRP A 18 -3.53 3.46 -14.05
C TRP A 18 -3.37 3.97 -12.62
N GLN A 19 -2.31 4.74 -12.35
CA GLN A 19 -2.09 5.35 -11.04
C GLN A 19 -3.19 6.37 -10.70
N LEU A 20 -3.58 7.20 -11.67
CA LEU A 20 -4.70 8.13 -11.49
C LEU A 20 -6.00 7.37 -11.21
N GLN A 21 -6.25 6.25 -11.89
CA GLN A 21 -7.43 5.41 -11.62
C GLN A 21 -7.45 4.88 -10.18
N VAL A 22 -6.33 4.38 -9.66
CA VAL A 22 -6.25 3.90 -8.26
C VAL A 22 -6.52 5.03 -7.26
N TRP A 23 -5.94 6.21 -7.50
CA TRP A 23 -6.17 7.39 -6.66
C TRP A 23 -7.62 7.86 -6.70
N VAL A 24 -8.26 7.84 -7.87
CA VAL A 24 -9.67 8.18 -8.03
C VAL A 24 -10.56 7.19 -7.28
N SER A 25 -10.31 5.88 -7.40
CA SER A 25 -11.07 4.85 -6.66
C SER A 25 -10.92 5.00 -5.15
N PHE A 26 -9.70 5.27 -4.67
CA PHE A 26 -9.46 5.52 -3.25
C PHE A 26 -10.15 6.79 -2.76
N GLY A 27 -10.08 7.88 -3.52
CA GLY A 27 -10.78 9.12 -3.22
C GLY A 27 -12.30 8.94 -3.17
N LEU A 28 -12.86 8.17 -4.11
CA LEU A 28 -14.28 7.83 -4.12
C LEU A 28 -14.67 6.99 -2.90
N ALA A 29 -13.83 6.02 -2.51
CA ALA A 29 -14.09 5.20 -1.33
C ALA A 29 -14.11 6.03 -0.03
N VAL A 30 -13.11 6.92 0.15
CA VAL A 30 -13.06 7.85 1.28
C VAL A 30 -14.28 8.76 1.28
N PHE A 31 -14.67 9.28 0.11
CA PHE A 31 -15.82 10.16 -0.03
C PHE A 31 -17.15 9.46 0.31
N LEU A 32 -17.34 8.22 -0.16
CA LEU A 32 -18.51 7.40 0.14
C LEU A 32 -18.60 7.10 1.64
N CYS A 33 -17.48 6.71 2.27
CA CYS A 33 -17.45 6.52 3.72
C CYS A 33 -17.72 7.83 4.47
N ALA A 34 -17.04 8.92 4.13
CA ALA A 34 -17.23 10.21 4.78
C ALA A 34 -18.67 10.70 4.69
N THR A 35 -19.29 10.55 3.51
CA THR A 35 -20.71 10.89 3.30
C THR A 35 -21.62 9.97 4.10
N GLY A 36 -21.37 8.66 4.10
CA GLY A 36 -22.11 7.68 4.92
C GLY A 36 -22.05 7.97 6.41
N LEU A 37 -20.88 8.40 6.91
CA LEU A 37 -20.71 8.79 8.31
C LEU A 37 -21.29 10.18 8.62
N ALA A 38 -21.31 11.12 7.67
CA ALA A 38 -21.87 12.46 7.86
C ALA A 38 -23.40 12.43 8.01
N TYR A 39 -24.09 11.63 7.19
CA TYR A 39 -25.55 11.53 7.17
C TYR A 39 -26.15 10.59 8.23
N LEU A 40 -25.32 10.04 9.10
CA LEU A 40 -25.67 8.98 10.04
C LEU A 40 -26.58 9.53 11.17
N PRO A 41 -27.87 9.15 11.28
CA PRO A 41 -28.76 9.62 12.34
C PRO A 41 -28.49 8.80 13.61
N GLY A 42 -27.47 9.18 14.36
CA GLY A 42 -27.06 8.52 15.61
C GLY A 42 -26.42 9.48 16.60
N GLN A 43 -26.25 9.02 17.84
CA GLN A 43 -25.58 9.79 18.89
C GLN A 43 -24.18 10.18 18.43
N ALA A 44 -23.74 11.40 18.78
CA ALA A 44 -22.43 11.91 18.36
C ALA A 44 -21.27 10.99 18.78
N LEU A 45 -21.44 10.27 19.90
CA LEU A 45 -20.46 9.34 20.44
C LEU A 45 -20.25 8.11 19.54
N ASP A 46 -21.32 7.48 19.06
CA ASP A 46 -21.23 6.32 18.15
C ASP A 46 -20.63 6.72 16.80
N ARG A 47 -20.97 7.92 16.32
CA ARG A 47 -20.45 8.49 15.07
C ARG A 47 -18.94 8.76 15.18
N ALA A 48 -18.51 9.37 16.28
CA ALA A 48 -17.09 9.60 16.55
C ALA A 48 -16.32 8.29 16.70
N PHE A 49 -16.87 7.31 17.41
CA PHE A 49 -16.28 5.97 17.53
C PHE A 49 -16.09 5.32 16.16
N MET A 50 -17.07 5.43 15.27
CA MET A 50 -16.98 4.95 13.89
C MET A 50 -15.89 5.63 13.07
N VAL A 51 -15.81 6.97 13.10
CA VAL A 51 -14.75 7.70 12.39
C VAL A 51 -13.37 7.24 12.87
N MET A 52 -13.18 7.15 14.18
CA MET A 52 -11.91 6.71 14.77
C MET A 52 -11.59 5.26 14.38
N GLY A 53 -12.59 4.37 14.36
CA GLY A 53 -12.43 2.98 13.91
C GLY A 53 -12.02 2.86 12.44
N TYR A 54 -12.63 3.65 11.55
CA TYR A 54 -12.29 3.64 10.11
C TYR A 54 -10.88 4.20 9.86
N VAL A 55 -10.50 5.28 10.54
CA VAL A 55 -9.15 5.85 10.46
C VAL A 55 -8.12 4.88 11.01
N PHE A 56 -8.41 4.23 12.14
CA PHE A 56 -7.55 3.21 12.70
C PHE A 56 -7.40 2.02 11.75
N CYS A 57 -8.48 1.55 11.15
CA CYS A 57 -8.46 0.49 10.14
C CYS A 57 -7.64 0.87 8.91
N LEU A 58 -7.75 2.10 8.42
CA LEU A 58 -6.90 2.60 7.34
C LEU A 58 -5.42 2.57 7.74
N SER A 59 -5.09 3.01 8.95
CA SER A 59 -3.72 2.97 9.48
C SER A 59 -3.18 1.54 9.55
N THR A 60 -3.96 0.58 10.06
CA THR A 60 -3.52 -0.83 10.16
C THR A 60 -3.31 -1.48 8.80
N VAL A 61 -4.07 -1.10 7.76
CA VAL A 61 -3.85 -1.55 6.37
C VAL A 61 -2.49 -1.10 5.85
N PHE A 62 -2.08 0.15 6.10
CA PHE A 62 -0.76 0.64 5.71
C PHE A 62 0.36 -0.05 6.50
N VAL A 63 0.18 -0.24 7.81
CA VAL A 63 1.14 -0.96 8.67
C VAL A 63 1.30 -2.41 8.20
N LEU A 64 0.20 -3.09 7.87
CA LEU A 64 0.23 -4.45 7.34
C LEU A 64 0.92 -4.52 5.98
N SER A 65 0.63 -3.59 5.09
CA SER A 65 1.30 -3.51 3.78
C SER A 65 2.80 -3.27 3.91
N LYS A 66 3.22 -2.43 4.87
CA LYS A 66 4.63 -2.21 5.22
C LYS A 66 5.27 -3.47 5.80
N ALA A 67 4.62 -4.12 6.76
CA ALA A 67 5.15 -5.32 7.40
C ALA A 67 5.37 -6.46 6.39
N VAL A 68 4.43 -6.67 5.45
CA VAL A 68 4.59 -7.66 4.38
C VAL A 68 5.79 -7.34 3.49
N ARG A 69 6.08 -6.06 3.24
CA ARG A 69 7.30 -5.63 2.53
C ARG A 69 8.55 -5.93 3.33
N ASP A 70 8.54 -5.60 4.62
CA ASP A 70 9.69 -5.82 5.50
C ASP A 70 9.99 -7.33 5.59
N THR A 71 8.95 -8.17 5.58
CA THR A 71 9.07 -9.63 5.49
C THR A 71 9.69 -10.13 4.19
N GLN A 72 9.26 -9.60 3.04
CA GLN A 72 9.84 -9.98 1.75
C GLN A 72 11.31 -9.56 1.64
N LYS A 73 11.68 -8.40 2.19
CA LYS A 73 13.07 -7.95 2.25
C LYS A 73 13.93 -8.86 3.12
N ALA A 74 13.47 -9.17 4.34
CA ALA A 74 14.17 -10.09 5.24
C ALA A 74 14.40 -11.46 4.59
N SER A 75 13.40 -11.97 3.87
CA SER A 75 13.49 -13.24 3.13
C SER A 75 14.54 -13.22 2.01
N LEU A 76 14.73 -12.08 1.32
CA LEU A 76 15.75 -11.91 0.28
C LEU A 76 17.16 -11.72 0.84
N THR A 77 17.29 -11.05 1.99
CA THR A 77 18.59 -10.78 2.63
C THR A 77 19.06 -11.95 3.51
N GLY A 78 18.22 -12.97 3.73
CA GLY A 78 18.54 -14.15 4.54
C GLY A 78 18.52 -13.89 6.05
N GLU A 79 17.97 -12.75 6.48
CA GLU A 79 17.76 -12.47 7.90
C GLU A 79 16.54 -13.25 8.41
N ALA A 80 16.69 -13.90 9.56
CA ALA A 80 15.59 -14.62 10.19
C ALA A 80 14.48 -13.63 10.57
N GLU A 81 13.34 -13.73 9.88
CA GLU A 81 12.11 -13.04 10.29
C GLU A 81 11.82 -13.35 11.76
N THR A 82 11.66 -12.32 12.58
CA THR A 82 11.18 -12.53 13.95
C THR A 82 9.67 -12.82 13.88
N PRO A 83 9.21 -14.06 14.18
CA PRO A 83 7.79 -14.42 14.06
C PRO A 83 6.87 -13.55 14.93
N MET A 84 7.43 -12.89 15.95
CA MET A 84 6.75 -11.95 16.84
C MET A 84 6.24 -10.70 16.11
N TRP A 85 7.00 -10.11 15.18
CA TRP A 85 6.59 -8.90 14.46
C TRP A 85 5.34 -9.16 13.60
N ARG A 86 5.34 -10.29 12.87
CA ARG A 86 4.21 -10.68 12.02
C ARG A 86 2.93 -10.87 12.82
N LEU A 87 3.01 -11.47 14.01
CA LEU A 87 1.86 -11.66 14.90
C LEU A 87 1.29 -10.33 15.41
N VAL A 88 2.13 -9.36 15.77
CA VAL A 88 1.69 -8.04 16.23
C VAL A 88 0.92 -7.30 15.13
N VAL A 89 1.43 -7.34 13.91
CA VAL A 89 0.81 -6.64 12.77
C VAL A 89 -0.51 -7.29 12.36
N TRP A 90 -0.53 -8.62 12.21
CA TRP A 90 -1.76 -9.35 11.89
C TRP A 90 -2.79 -9.24 13.01
N GLY A 91 -2.34 -9.29 14.27
CA GLY A 91 -3.18 -9.06 15.43
C GLY A 91 -3.79 -7.67 15.43
N GLY A 92 -3.00 -6.62 15.18
CA GLY A 92 -3.50 -5.25 15.10
C GLY A 92 -4.53 -5.05 13.98
N PHE A 93 -4.30 -5.63 12.80
CA PHE A 93 -5.26 -5.59 11.70
C PHE A 93 -6.55 -6.35 12.02
N ALA A 94 -6.45 -7.55 12.59
CA ALA A 94 -7.61 -8.36 13.00
C ALA A 94 -8.43 -7.65 14.09
N VAL A 95 -7.77 -7.02 15.06
CA VAL A 95 -8.43 -6.21 16.10
C VAL A 95 -9.12 -5.00 15.49
N ALA A 96 -8.49 -4.28 14.55
CA ALA A 96 -9.11 -3.14 13.87
C ALA A 96 -10.36 -3.55 13.06
N MET A 97 -10.25 -4.63 12.28
CA MET A 97 -11.36 -5.23 11.55
C MET A 97 -12.50 -5.63 12.50
N GLY A 98 -12.16 -6.34 13.58
CA GLY A 98 -13.12 -6.81 14.57
C GLY A 98 -13.81 -5.68 15.32
N LEU A 99 -13.08 -4.66 15.76
CA LEU A 99 -13.64 -3.49 16.46
C LEU A 99 -14.58 -2.69 15.56
N THR A 100 -14.23 -2.51 14.28
CA THR A 100 -15.09 -1.77 13.34
C THR A 100 -16.36 -2.56 13.04
N LEU A 101 -16.25 -3.88 12.81
CA LEU A 101 -17.41 -4.75 12.57
C LEU A 101 -18.30 -4.84 13.82
N TRP A 102 -17.69 -5.01 15.00
CA TRP A 102 -18.41 -5.02 16.28
C TRP A 102 -19.14 -3.70 16.51
N GLY A 103 -18.49 -2.57 16.27
CA GLY A 103 -19.13 -1.25 16.31
C GLY A 103 -20.34 -1.18 15.39
N LEU A 104 -20.27 -1.77 14.19
CA LEU A 104 -21.32 -1.70 13.18
C LEU A 104 -22.55 -2.52 13.60
N LEU A 105 -22.29 -3.70 14.17
CA LEU A 105 -23.32 -4.61 14.69
C LEU A 105 -24.04 -4.03 15.92
N ARG A 106 -23.30 -3.32 16.79
CA ARG A 106 -23.82 -2.76 18.04
C ARG A 106 -24.72 -1.53 17.82
N MET A 107 -24.61 -0.88 16.67
CA MET A 107 -25.40 0.32 16.36
C MET A 107 -26.85 -0.08 16.00
N GLN A 108 -27.85 0.48 16.68
CA GLN A 108 -29.26 0.27 16.32
C GLN A 108 -29.69 1.32 15.29
N ILE A 109 -29.37 1.07 14.02
CA ILE A 109 -29.80 1.88 12.86
C ILE A 109 -30.53 0.94 11.89
N ASP A 110 -31.31 1.52 10.99
CA ASP A 110 -31.88 0.85 9.82
C ASP A 110 -30.86 -0.04 9.10
N GLU A 111 -31.29 -1.27 8.80
CA GLU A 111 -30.49 -2.34 8.20
C GLU A 111 -29.80 -1.89 6.90
N THR A 112 -30.47 -1.02 6.14
CA THR A 112 -29.98 -0.50 4.85
C THR A 112 -28.73 0.36 5.03
N TYR A 113 -28.69 1.19 6.07
CA TYR A 113 -27.53 2.05 6.37
C TYR A 113 -26.34 1.23 6.87
N LYS A 114 -26.59 0.18 7.66
CA LYS A 114 -25.53 -0.74 8.10
C LYS A 114 -24.88 -1.43 6.92
N ALA A 115 -25.68 -1.93 5.99
CA ALA A 115 -25.18 -2.57 4.78
C ALA A 115 -24.35 -1.58 3.94
N TYR A 116 -24.85 -0.36 3.73
CA TYR A 116 -24.11 0.68 3.01
C TYR A 116 -22.76 0.99 3.67
N LEU A 117 -22.73 1.20 4.98
CA LEU A 117 -21.50 1.48 5.72
C LEU A 117 -20.54 0.29 5.63
N GLY A 118 -21.02 -0.93 5.83
CA GLY A 118 -20.21 -2.15 5.74
C GLY A 118 -19.58 -2.32 4.36
N VAL A 119 -20.34 -2.13 3.28
CA VAL A 119 -19.83 -2.22 1.91
C VAL A 119 -18.84 -1.10 1.61
N SER A 120 -19.17 0.15 1.99
CA SER A 120 -18.28 1.30 1.77
C SER A 120 -16.94 1.11 2.49
N TRP A 121 -16.96 0.57 3.72
CA TRP A 121 -15.78 0.25 4.50
C TRP A 121 -14.92 -0.84 3.88
N LEU A 122 -15.53 -1.95 3.44
CA LEU A 122 -14.79 -3.01 2.75
C LEU A 122 -14.17 -2.49 1.45
N TYR A 123 -14.89 -1.65 0.72
CA TYR A 123 -14.40 -0.99 -0.48
C TYR A 123 -13.24 -0.02 -0.19
N LEU A 124 -13.33 0.73 0.92
CA LEU A 124 -12.26 1.60 1.43
C LEU A 124 -11.01 0.81 1.79
N VAL A 125 -11.13 -0.29 2.54
CA VAL A 125 -10.01 -1.16 2.92
C VAL A 125 -9.34 -1.74 1.67
N THR A 126 -10.13 -2.24 0.72
CA THR A 126 -9.62 -2.79 -0.55
C THR A 126 -8.88 -1.71 -1.33
N SER A 127 -9.46 -0.52 -1.46
CA SER A 127 -8.84 0.60 -2.17
C SER A 127 -7.57 1.10 -1.48
N ALA A 128 -7.53 1.08 -0.14
CA ALA A 128 -6.34 1.42 0.64
C ALA A 128 -5.21 0.40 0.43
N PHE A 129 -5.52 -0.90 0.37
CA PHE A 129 -4.54 -1.92 -0.01
C PHE A 129 -4.02 -1.73 -1.43
N THR A 130 -4.90 -1.40 -2.37
CA THR A 130 -4.50 -1.10 -3.76
C THR A 130 -3.58 0.11 -3.79
N LEU A 131 -3.93 1.20 -3.10
CA LEU A 131 -3.10 2.39 -3.00
C LEU A 131 -1.75 2.09 -2.35
N ALA A 132 -1.72 1.32 -1.26
CA ALA A 132 -0.49 0.94 -0.59
C ALA A 132 0.43 0.10 -1.49
N LYS A 133 -0.14 -0.80 -2.30
CA LYS A 133 0.61 -1.55 -3.32
C LYS A 133 1.12 -0.62 -4.42
N THR A 134 0.28 0.20 -5.02
CA THR A 134 0.71 1.16 -6.07
C THR A 134 1.80 2.11 -5.58
N LEU A 135 1.72 2.59 -4.34
CA LEU A 135 2.75 3.46 -3.76
C LEU A 135 4.06 2.71 -3.54
N ARG A 136 3.97 1.43 -3.15
CA ARG A 136 5.11 0.52 -3.05
C ARG A 136 5.74 0.26 -4.41
N ASP A 137 4.95 -0.08 -5.42
CA ASP A 137 5.41 -0.41 -6.77
C ASP A 137 6.15 0.79 -7.39
N ARG A 138 5.67 2.01 -7.13
CA ARG A 138 6.37 3.26 -7.51
C ARG A 138 7.74 3.39 -6.87
N HIS A 139 7.83 3.13 -5.58
CA HIS A 139 9.09 3.24 -4.85
C HIS A 139 10.10 2.17 -5.27
N GLU A 140 9.65 0.96 -5.65
CA GLU A 140 10.52 -0.08 -6.22
C GLU A 140 10.99 0.29 -7.65
N ALA A 141 10.13 0.89 -8.47
CA ALA A 141 10.49 1.39 -9.80
C ALA A 141 11.54 2.51 -9.73
N ASP A 142 11.38 3.49 -8.83
CA ASP A 142 12.32 4.60 -8.65
C ASP A 142 13.72 4.09 -8.21
N LEU A 143 13.76 3.09 -7.32
CA LEU A 143 15.02 2.45 -6.90
C LEU A 143 15.71 1.68 -8.04
N ALA A 144 14.93 0.98 -8.87
CA ALA A 144 15.47 0.27 -10.04
C ALA A 144 16.07 1.23 -11.07
N GLU A 145 15.40 2.37 -11.33
CA GLU A 145 15.91 3.43 -12.20
C GLU A 145 17.24 4.01 -11.67
N ALA A 146 17.34 4.29 -10.36
CA ALA A 146 18.56 4.77 -9.73
C ALA A 146 19.73 3.77 -9.87
N HIS A 147 19.48 2.47 -9.73
CA HIS A 147 20.50 1.44 -9.91
C HIS A 147 20.99 1.33 -11.37
N VAL A 148 20.08 1.46 -12.35
CA VAL A 148 20.44 1.44 -13.77
C VAL A 148 21.23 2.68 -14.15
N ALA A 149 20.80 3.87 -13.71
CA ALA A 149 21.50 5.13 -13.95
C ALA A 149 22.92 5.11 -13.36
N GLY A 150 23.08 4.62 -12.13
CA GLY A 150 24.40 4.48 -11.49
C GLY A 150 25.32 3.48 -12.21
N ARG A 151 24.79 2.34 -12.70
CA ARG A 151 25.56 1.40 -13.53
C ARG A 151 25.99 2.02 -14.85
N GLN A 152 25.13 2.80 -15.50
CA GLN A 152 25.47 3.47 -16.76
C GLN A 152 26.55 4.52 -16.56
N GLN A 153 26.49 5.29 -15.47
CA GLN A 153 27.54 6.25 -15.10
C GLN A 153 28.88 5.55 -14.84
N ALA A 154 28.91 4.48 -14.04
CA ALA A 154 30.14 3.73 -13.77
C ALA A 154 30.75 3.08 -15.03
N LEU A 155 29.93 2.68 -16.01
CA LEU A 155 30.40 2.17 -17.30
C LEU A 155 30.94 3.28 -18.20
N ALA A 156 30.34 4.48 -18.18
CA ALA A 156 30.81 5.63 -18.92
C ALA A 156 32.13 6.20 -18.36
N GLU A 157 32.29 6.24 -17.04
CA GLU A 157 33.56 6.63 -16.40
C GLU A 157 34.69 5.63 -16.77
N ARG A 158 34.38 4.33 -16.77
CA ARG A 158 35.33 3.28 -17.19
C ARG A 158 35.70 3.33 -18.66
N SER A 159 34.84 3.83 -19.55
CA SER A 159 35.18 3.99 -20.98
C SER A 159 35.99 5.25 -21.28
N VAL A 160 35.93 6.28 -20.42
CA VAL A 160 36.71 7.52 -20.54
C VAL A 160 38.11 7.38 -19.92
N ALA A 161 38.27 6.59 -18.85
CA ALA A 161 39.55 6.34 -18.18
C ALA A 161 40.73 5.87 -19.08
N PRO A 162 40.56 4.95 -20.06
CA PRO A 162 41.67 4.54 -20.92
C PRO A 162 42.12 5.59 -21.94
N ALA A 163 41.30 6.62 -22.23
CA ALA A 163 41.65 7.68 -23.19
C ALA A 163 42.53 8.78 -22.55
N GLN A 164 42.48 8.96 -21.23
CA GLN A 164 43.28 9.95 -20.50
C GLN A 164 44.64 9.41 -20.03
N ALA A 165 44.81 8.10 -19.91
CA ALA A 165 46.08 7.48 -19.52
C ALA A 165 47.07 7.28 -20.70
N ALA A 166 46.64 7.57 -21.93
CA ALA A 166 47.43 7.43 -23.16
C ALA A 166 47.81 8.78 -23.82
N ALA A 167 47.54 9.90 -23.14
CA ALA A 167 47.95 11.26 -23.50
C ALA A 167 48.96 11.79 -22.49
#